data_AF-A0A6V7V416-F1
#
_entry.id   AF-A0A6V7V416-F1
#
_cell.length_a   1.000
_cell.length_b   1.000
_cell.length_c   1.000
_cell.angle_alpha   90.00
_cell.angle_beta   90.00
_cell.angle_gamma   90.00
#
_symmetry.space_group_name_H-M   'P 1'
#
loop_
_entity.id
_entity.type
_entity.pdbx_description
1 polymer ?
#
loop_
_entity_poly.entity_id
_entity_poly.type
_entity_poly.pdbx_seq_one_letter_code
_entity_poly.pdbx_strand_id
1 'polypeptide(L)' 'MDIVKLVPGTCDGNYSTGVWSCVTAEFFVSRELTHHILQTYVPTTLIVVISWFSFWLDVEVTLYF' A
#
# COMPACT_ATOMS: atom_id res chain seq x y z
N MET A 1 -1.25 -5.83 6.01
CA MET A 1 0.20 -6.06 5.86
C MET A 1 0.32 -7.54 6.04
N ASP A 2 0.34 -8.26 4.94
CA ASP A 2 0.17 -9.70 4.96
C ASP A 2 1.49 -10.37 4.58
N ILE A 3 1.75 -11.48 5.26
CA ILE A 3 2.98 -12.25 5.07
C ILE A 3 2.76 -13.10 3.82
N VAL A 4 3.44 -12.75 2.74
CA VAL A 4 3.25 -13.40 1.43
C VAL A 4 3.94 -14.75 1.43
N LYS A 5 5.19 -14.80 1.92
CA LYS A 5 5.99 -16.02 1.98
C LYS A 5 6.96 -16.00 3.15
N LEU A 6 7.26 -17.21 3.62
CA LEU A 6 8.16 -17.50 4.73
C LEU A 6 9.14 -18.57 4.22
N VAL A 7 10.42 -18.25 4.15
CA VAL A 7 11.46 -19.15 3.65
C VAL A 7 12.44 -19.46 4.79
N PRO A 8 12.42 -20.67 5.36
CA PRO A 8 13.41 -21.10 6.33
C PRO A 8 14.71 -21.50 5.61
N GLY A 9 15.84 -21.10 6.18
CA GLY A 9 17.18 -21.44 5.73
C GLY A 9 18.07 -21.89 6.88
N THR A 10 19.11 -22.66 6.56
CA THR A 10 20.18 -23.00 7.50
C THR A 10 21.49 -22.39 7.01
N CYS A 11 22.30 -21.91 7.95
CA CYS A 11 23.54 -21.18 7.72
C CYS A 11 24.71 -21.84 8.44
N ASP A 12 24.70 -23.18 8.52
CA ASP A 12 25.70 -23.95 9.24
C ASP A 12 27.12 -23.62 8.75
N GLY A 13 27.93 -23.09 9.67
CA GLY A 13 29.28 -22.62 9.39
C GLY A 13 30.32 -23.46 10.11
N ASN A 14 31.36 -23.89 9.39
CA ASN A 14 32.52 -24.54 10.02
C ASN A 14 33.56 -23.48 10.39
N TYR A 15 33.73 -23.25 11.69
CA TYR A 15 34.70 -22.31 12.23
C TYR A 15 35.86 -23.07 12.88
N SER A 16 36.98 -22.39 13.15
CA SER A 16 38.15 -22.99 13.80
C SER A 16 37.87 -23.56 15.20
N THR A 17 36.74 -23.18 15.81
CA THR A 17 36.25 -23.68 17.11
C THR A 17 35.26 -24.84 16.99
N GLY A 18 34.88 -25.26 15.77
CA GLY A 18 33.92 -26.34 15.51
C GLY A 18 32.77 -25.93 14.57
N VAL A 19 31.82 -26.85 14.38
CA VAL A 19 30.62 -26.62 13.56
C VAL A 19 29.58 -25.86 14.37
N TRP A 20 29.18 -24.69 13.89
CA TRP A 20 28.12 -23.89 14.50
C TRP A 20 26.84 -24.03 13.69
N SER A 21 25.77 -24.52 14.34
CA SER A 21 24.47 -24.58 13.68
C SER A 21 23.81 -23.20 13.65
N CYS A 22 23.30 -22.80 12.51
CA CYS A 22 22.67 -21.50 12.34
C CYS A 22 21.38 -21.66 11.54
N VAL A 23 20.32 -20.97 11.98
CA VAL A 23 19.00 -20.99 11.34
C VAL A 23 18.60 -19.57 11.02
N THR A 24 18.20 -19.33 9.78
CA THR A 24 17.68 -18.04 9.30
C THR A 24 16.26 -18.22 8.79
N ALA A 25 15.47 -17.16 8.89
CA ALA A 25 14.13 -17.13 8.33
C ALA A 25 13.94 -15.81 7.58
N GLU A 26 13.63 -15.90 6.29
CA GLU A 26 13.33 -14.74 5.46
C GLU A 26 11.82 -14.58 5.33
N PHE A 27 11.32 -13.39 5.69
CA PHE A 27 9.91 -13.03 5.64
C PHE A 27 9.67 -12.08 4.47
N PHE A 28 8.85 -12.49 3.51
CA PHE A 28 8.42 -11.66 2.39
C PHE A 28 7.05 -11.05 2.74
N VAL A 29 7.02 -9.73 2.90
CA VAL A 29 5.81 -8.97 3.26
C VAL A 29 5.32 -8.16 2.06
N SER A 30 4.04 -8.27 1.70
CA SER A 30 3.40 -7.36 0.74
C SER A 30 2.91 -6.12 1.46
N ARG A 31 3.25 -4.94 0.92
CA ARG A 31 2.63 -3.69 1.37
C ARG A 31 1.22 -3.61 0.80
N GLU A 32 0.23 -3.73 1.68
CA GLU A 32 -1.18 -3.46 1.39
C GLU A 32 -1.39 -1.95 1.18
N LEU A 33 -1.08 -1.44 -0.02
CA LEU A 33 -1.24 -0.03 -0.39
C LEU A 33 -2.72 0.35 -0.63
N THR A 34 -3.57 -0.66 -0.84
CA THR A 34 -4.99 -0.52 -1.18
C THR A 34 -5.78 0.25 -0.15
N HIS A 35 -5.53 0.05 1.15
CA HIS A 35 -6.28 0.73 2.21
C HIS A 35 -5.93 2.22 2.29
N HIS A 36 -4.65 2.56 2.11
CA HIS A 36 -4.18 3.94 2.10
C HIS A 36 -4.68 4.70 0.86
N ILE A 37 -4.71 4.02 -0.30
CA ILE A 37 -5.24 4.59 -1.54
C ILE A 37 -6.76 4.80 -1.43
N LEU A 38 -7.52 3.82 -0.93
CA LEU A 38 -8.97 3.97 -0.81
C LEU A 38 -9.37 5.13 0.11
N GLN A 39 -8.61 5.37 1.19
CA GLN A 39 -8.94 6.44 2.13
C GLN A 39 -8.53 7.84 1.63
N THR A 40 -7.42 8.00 0.91
CA THR A 40 -6.93 9.33 0.48
C THR A 40 -7.27 9.66 -0.97
N TYR A 41 -7.31 8.67 -1.85
CA TYR A 41 -7.52 8.86 -3.29
C TYR A 41 -9.01 8.99 -3.66
N VAL A 42 -9.89 8.27 -2.96
CA VAL A 42 -11.35 8.36 -3.17
C VAL A 42 -11.91 9.74 -2.79
N PRO A 43 -11.62 10.33 -1.61
CA PRO A 43 -12.16 11.65 -1.29
C PRO A 43 -11.57 12.77 -2.16
N THR A 44 -10.29 12.68 -2.55
CA THR A 44 -9.65 13.70 -3.38
C THR A 44 -10.20 13.69 -4.81
N THR A 45 -10.41 12.51 -5.40
CA THR A 45 -11.08 12.39 -6.71
C THR A 45 -12.54 12.84 -6.68
N LEU A 46 -13.29 12.52 -5.62
CA LEU A 46 -14.65 13.02 -5.43
C LEU A 46 -14.70 14.56 -5.40
N ILE A 47 -13.78 15.21 -4.68
CA ILE A 47 -13.70 16.68 -4.59
C ILE A 47 -13.41 17.31 -5.96
N VAL A 48 -12.48 16.72 -6.74
CA VAL A 48 -12.16 17.18 -8.10
C VAL A 48 -13.37 17.05 -9.04
N VAL A 49 -14.12 15.95 -8.92
CA VAL A 49 -15.33 15.74 -9.71
C VAL A 49 -16.43 16.73 -9.29
N ILE A 50 -16.65 16.94 -7.99
CA ILE A 50 -17.66 17.90 -7.52
C ILE A 50 -17.32 19.33 -7.95
N SER A 51 -16.05 19.76 -7.88
CA SER A 51 -15.67 21.11 -8.30
C SER A 51 -15.86 21.34 -9.80
N TRP A 52 -15.60 20.33 -10.63
CA TRP A 52 -15.92 20.35 -12.06
C TRP A 52 -17.43 20.48 -12.30
N PHE A 53 -18.25 19.77 -11.52
CA PHE A 53 -19.70 19.76 -11.73
C PHE A 53 -20.33 21.06 -11.23
N SER A 54 -19.79 21.66 -10.16
CA SER A 54 -20.22 22.98 -9.70
C SER A 54 -20.03 24.06 -10.76
N PHE A 55 -18.98 23.96 -11.59
CA PHE A 55 -18.81 24.86 -12.75
C PHE A 55 -19.90 24.66 -13.82
N TRP A 56 -20.42 23.44 -14.00
CA TRP A 56 -21.52 23.17 -14.94
C TRP A 56 -22.88 23.63 -14.40
N LEU A 57 -23.12 23.44 -13.09
CA LEU A 57 -24.36 23.81 -12.42
C LEU A 57 -24.48 25.33 -12.20
N ASP A 58 -23.41 26.03 -11.83
CA ASP A 58 -23.45 27.49 -11.64
C ASP A 58 -23.82 28.25 -12.94
N VAL A 59 -23.40 27.72 -14.09
CA VAL A 59 -23.67 28.30 -15.42
C VAL A 59 -25.15 28.19 -15.83
N GLU A 60 -25.90 27.20 -15.32
CA GLU A 60 -27.32 27.03 -15.65
C GLU A 60 -28.27 27.81 -14.71
N VAL A 61 -27.93 28.00 -13.44
CA VAL A 61 -28.80 28.72 -12.48
C VAL A 61 -28.81 30.25 -12.66
N THR A 62 -27.86 30.83 -13.38
CA THR A 62 -27.83 32.30 -13.64
C THR A 62 -28.70 32.76 -14.81
N LEU A 63 -29.21 31.85 -15.65
CA LEU A 63 -30.05 32.20 -16.82
C LEU A 63 -31.57 32.16 -16.54
N TYR A 64 -31.98 31.84 -15.31
CA TYR A 64 -33.39 31.79 -14.89
C TYR A 64 -33.78 32.85 -13.84
N PHE A 65 -32.94 33.87 -13.61
CA PHE A 65 -33.31 35.09 -12.88
C PHE A 65 -33.13 36.33 -13.76
#